data_AF-A0A7C4X086-F1
#
_entry.id   AF-A0A7C4X086-F1
#
_cell.length_a   1.000
_cell.length_b   1.000
_cell.length_c   1.000
_cell.angle_alpha   90.00
_cell.angle_beta   90.00
_cell.angle_gamma   90.00
#
_symmetry.space_group_name_H-M   'P 1'
#
loop_
_entity.id
_entity.type
_entity.pdbx_description
1 polymer ?
#
loop_
_entity_poly.entity_id
_entity_poly.type
_entity_poly.pdbx_seq_one_letter_code
_entity_poly.pdbx_strand_id
1 'polypeptide(L)'
;MSQNKQLLRIKWKYVQKVHIPMNVKNFLWDEHTFAPLEKLILRVLQYGNLDQIKYIYSTYPEETTDIINRYPDIRRGVKFWIVYWNKLHGYKYN
;
A
#
# COMPACT_ATOMS: atom_id res chain seq x y z
N MET A 1 15.87 23.76 17.35
CA MET A 1 14.43 23.53 17.67
C MET A 1 13.99 22.24 16.99
N SER A 2 14.04 21.12 17.70
CA SER A 2 13.62 19.83 17.16
C SER A 2 12.10 19.75 17.29
N GLN A 3 11.37 19.87 16.17
CA GLN A 3 9.93 19.68 16.19
C GLN A 3 9.64 18.21 16.54
N ASN A 4 9.10 17.99 17.73
CA ASN A 4 8.49 16.72 18.12
C ASN A 4 7.35 16.41 17.15
N LYS A 5 7.67 15.68 16.08
CA LYS A 5 6.70 15.09 15.17
C LYS A 5 5.94 14.06 15.99
N GLN A 6 4.82 14.45 16.60
CA GLN A 6 3.93 13.50 17.26
C GLN A 6 3.64 12.40 16.25
N LEU A 7 4.14 11.19 16.52
CA LEU A 7 3.87 9.99 15.73
C LEU A 7 2.41 9.61 15.98
N LEU A 8 1.49 10.40 15.40
CA LEU A 8 0.07 10.06 15.39
C LEU A 8 -0.06 8.77 14.58
N ARG A 9 -0.36 7.68 15.30
CA ARG A 9 -0.60 6.37 14.69
C ARG A 9 -1.74 6.52 13.68
N ILE A 10 -1.45 6.30 12.41
CA ILE A 10 -2.47 6.28 11.35
C ILE A 10 -3.43 5.14 11.65
N LYS A 11 -4.72 5.45 11.84
CA LYS A 11 -5.76 4.44 12.02
C LYS A 11 -5.96 3.71 10.69
N TRP A 12 -6.00 2.39 10.75
CA TRP A 12 -6.28 1.57 9.58
C TRP A 12 -7.73 1.75 9.14
N LYS A 13 -7.90 1.88 7.83
CA LYS A 13 -9.18 2.01 7.14
C LYS A 13 -9.59 0.65 6.54
N TYR A 14 -8.66 -0.08 5.96
CA TYR A 14 -8.92 -1.36 5.29
C TYR A 14 -8.53 -2.55 6.17
N VAL A 15 -9.42 -2.88 7.12
CA VAL A 15 -9.22 -3.94 8.12
C VAL A 15 -9.74 -5.32 7.69
N GLN A 16 -10.43 -5.40 6.55
CA GLN A 16 -10.92 -6.66 6.01
C GLN A 16 -9.77 -7.62 5.76
N LYS A 17 -9.97 -8.90 6.09
CA LYS A 17 -8.97 -9.94 5.88
C LYS A 17 -9.04 -10.43 4.45
N VAL A 18 -7.89 -10.49 3.78
CA VAL A 18 -7.74 -11.02 2.42
C VAL A 18 -6.72 -12.14 2.41
N HIS A 19 -6.88 -13.07 1.47
CA HIS A 19 -5.91 -14.15 1.29
C HIS A 19 -4.56 -13.59 0.84
N ILE A 20 -3.47 -14.08 1.41
CA ILE A 20 -2.12 -13.61 1.11
C ILE A 20 -1.64 -14.23 -0.21
N PRO A 21 -1.36 -13.44 -1.26
CA PRO A 21 -0.85 -13.98 -2.51
C PRO A 21 0.58 -14.53 -2.34
N MET A 22 0.89 -15.66 -2.97
CA MET A 22 2.17 -16.36 -2.79
C MET A 22 3.38 -15.49 -3.16
N ASN A 23 3.24 -14.69 -4.22
CA ASN A 23 4.26 -13.78 -4.73
C ASN A 23 4.65 -12.65 -3.76
N VAL A 24 3.89 -12.40 -2.69
CA VAL A 24 4.16 -11.34 -1.70
C VAL A 24 4.18 -11.85 -0.25
N LYS A 25 4.04 -13.16 -0.06
CA LYS A 25 3.97 -13.80 1.27
C LYS A 25 5.16 -13.47 2.16
N ASN A 26 6.36 -13.35 1.59
CA ASN A 26 7.58 -13.05 2.32
C ASN A 26 7.58 -11.69 3.04
N PHE A 27 6.69 -10.76 2.65
CA PHE A 27 6.57 -9.44 3.30
C PHE A 27 5.66 -9.44 4.54
N LEU A 28 4.96 -10.54 4.77
CA LEU A 28 3.96 -10.73 5.83
C LEU A 28 4.43 -11.83 6.78
N TRP A 29 5.62 -11.68 7.36
CA TRP A 29 6.24 -12.70 8.22
C TRP A 29 5.42 -13.04 9.47
N ASP A 30 4.51 -12.16 9.86
CA ASP A 30 3.63 -12.29 11.03
C ASP A 30 2.22 -12.77 10.67
N GLU A 31 1.95 -13.10 9.40
CA GLU A 31 0.66 -13.62 8.94
C GLU A 31 0.85 -14.88 8.09
N HIS A 32 -0.06 -15.85 8.20
CA HIS A 32 0.10 -17.14 7.51
C HIS A 32 -0.72 -17.27 6.22
N THR A 33 -2.03 -17.08 6.32
CA THR A 33 -2.98 -17.34 5.22
C THR A 33 -3.78 -16.09 4.86
N PHE A 34 -4.14 -15.29 5.85
CA PHE A 34 -4.92 -14.08 5.70
C PHE A 34 -4.24 -12.92 6.40
N ALA A 35 -4.31 -11.73 5.81
CA ALA A 35 -3.82 -10.50 6.42
C ALA A 35 -4.86 -9.38 6.26
N PRO A 36 -4.88 -8.38 7.15
CA PRO A 36 -5.61 -7.13 6.90
C PRO A 36 -5.16 -6.51 5.57
N LEU A 37 -6.10 -6.08 4.73
CA LEU A 37 -5.82 -5.56 3.40
C LEU A 37 -4.81 -4.40 3.44
N GLU A 38 -5.01 -3.45 4.36
CA GLU A 38 -4.10 -2.31 4.50
C GLU A 38 -2.67 -2.74 4.80
N LYS A 39 -2.50 -3.78 5.63
CA LYS A 39 -1.19 -4.32 5.97
C LYS A 39 -0.54 -4.99 4.76
N LEU A 40 -1.29 -5.80 4.02
CA LEU A 40 -0.81 -6.43 2.78
C LEU A 40 -0.30 -5.37 1.80
N ILE A 41 -1.13 -4.37 1.50
CA ILE A 41 -0.78 -3.31 0.55
C ILE A 41 0.44 -2.53 1.05
N LEU A 42 0.43 -2.08 2.31
CA LEU A 42 1.52 -1.29 2.87
C LEU A 42 2.86 -2.02 2.81
N ARG A 43 2.88 -3.32 3.13
CA ARG A 43 4.08 -4.16 3.06
C ARG A 43 4.60 -4.29 1.63
N VAL A 44 3.72 -4.52 0.66
CA VAL A 44 4.12 -4.59 -0.75
C VAL A 44 4.67 -3.24 -1.23
N LEU A 45 4.05 -2.12 -0.85
CA LEU A 45 4.54 -0.79 -1.24
C LEU A 45 5.88 -0.42 -0.58
N GLN A 46 6.20 -0.99 0.58
CA GLN A 46 7.45 -0.74 1.31
C GLN A 46 8.62 -1.61 0.82
N TYR A 47 8.36 -2.89 0.54
CA TYR A 47 9.40 -3.90 0.32
C TYR A 47 9.34 -4.57 -1.06
N GLY A 48 8.22 -4.43 -1.78
CA GLY A 48 8.01 -5.06 -3.07
C GLY A 48 8.86 -4.45 -4.18
N ASN A 49 9.16 -5.28 -5.18
CA ASN A 49 9.70 -4.83 -6.45
C ASN A 49 8.58 -4.24 -7.34
N LEU A 50 8.96 -3.71 -8.52
CA LEU A 50 8.00 -3.05 -9.41
C LEU A 50 6.85 -3.98 -9.83
N ASP A 51 7.12 -5.25 -10.10
CA ASP A 51 6.10 -6.21 -10.53
C ASP A 51 5.09 -6.52 -9.42
N GLN A 52 5.57 -6.68 -8.18
CA GLN A 52 4.71 -6.88 -7.02
C GLN A 52 3.88 -5.62 -6.71
N ILE A 53 4.47 -4.44 -6.85
CA ILE A 53 3.78 -3.16 -6.69
C ILE A 53 2.71 -2.98 -7.78
N LYS A 54 3.02 -3.36 -9.02
CA LYS A 54 2.05 -3.33 -10.12
C LYS A 54 0.92 -4.33 -9.88
N TYR A 55 1.25 -5.54 -9.42
CA TYR A 55 0.26 -6.56 -9.06
C TYR A 55 -0.70 -6.06 -7.97
N ILE A 56 -0.18 -5.47 -6.88
CA ILE A 56 -1.05 -4.97 -5.80
C ILE A 56 -1.92 -3.81 -6.28
N TYR A 57 -1.37 -2.91 -7.10
CA TYR A 57 -2.13 -1.82 -7.69
C TYR A 57 -3.25 -2.33 -8.61
N SER A 58 -2.97 -3.29 -9.49
CA SER A 58 -3.99 -3.87 -10.36
C SER A 58 -5.07 -4.64 -9.60
N THR A 59 -4.74 -5.16 -8.42
CA THR A 59 -5.70 -5.93 -7.60
C THR A 59 -6.55 -5.00 -6.72
N TYR A 60 -5.96 -3.95 -6.16
CA TYR A 60 -6.59 -3.02 -5.20
C TYR A 60 -6.27 -1.56 -5.55
N PRO A 61 -6.72 -1.05 -6.71
CA PRO A 61 -6.29 0.26 -7.21
C PRO A 61 -6.75 1.41 -6.32
N GLU A 62 -7.98 1.37 -5.82
CA GLU A 62 -8.56 2.42 -4.97
C GLU A 62 -7.86 2.47 -3.60
N GLU A 63 -7.71 1.31 -2.96
CA GLU A 63 -7.09 1.20 -1.64
C GLU A 63 -5.60 1.53 -1.70
N THR A 64 -4.91 1.09 -2.76
CA THR A 64 -3.49 1.43 -2.98
C THR A 64 -3.32 2.94 -3.14
N THR A 65 -4.22 3.59 -3.87
CA THR A 65 -4.19 5.04 -4.08
C THR A 65 -4.47 5.82 -2.79
N ASP A 66 -5.47 5.40 -2.02
CA ASP A 66 -5.75 5.97 -0.70
C ASP A 66 -4.56 5.81 0.27
N ILE A 67 -3.92 4.63 0.29
CA ILE A 67 -2.79 4.32 1.16
C ILE A 67 -1.56 5.19 0.83
N ILE A 68 -1.21 5.39 -0.44
CA ILE A 68 -0.04 6.24 -0.77
C ILE A 68 -0.19 7.69 -0.33
N ASN A 69 -1.45 8.16 -0.21
CA ASN A 69 -1.78 9.51 0.21
C ASN A 69 -1.80 9.63 1.74
N ARG A 70 -2.22 8.59 2.46
CA ARG A 70 -2.23 8.57 3.94
C ARG A 70 -0.86 8.34 4.55
N TYR A 71 -0.02 7.52 3.94
CA TYR A 71 1.26 7.11 4.51
C TYR A 71 2.43 7.93 3.95
N PRO A 72 3.03 8.84 4.74
CA PRO A 72 4.11 9.71 4.27
C PRO A 72 5.38 8.92 3.94
N ASP A 73 5.63 7.81 4.64
CA ASP A 73 6.89 7.05 4.59
C ASP A 73 7.05 6.16 3.35
N ILE A 74 6.03 6.07 2.50
CA ILE A 74 6.13 5.34 1.24
C ILE A 74 7.09 6.08 0.29
N ARG A 75 8.01 5.32 -0.31
CA ARG A 75 9.05 5.85 -1.20
C ARG A 75 8.44 6.68 -2.34
N ARG A 76 9.05 7.84 -2.62
CA ARG A 76 8.58 8.78 -3.66
C ARG A 76 8.45 8.12 -5.04
N GLY A 77 9.36 7.23 -5.41
CA GLY A 77 9.30 6.50 -6.69
C GLY A 77 8.08 5.57 -6.78
N VAL A 78 7.68 4.93 -5.67
CA VAL A 78 6.47 4.11 -5.61
C VAL A 78 5.23 5.00 -5.77
N LYS A 79 5.17 6.13 -5.05
CA LYS A 79 4.07 7.10 -5.19
C LYS A 79 3.93 7.60 -6.63
N PHE A 80 5.05 7.88 -7.29
CA PHE A 80 5.07 8.30 -8.69
C PHE A 80 4.37 7.27 -9.60
N TRP A 81 4.73 5.99 -9.49
CA TRP A 81 4.14 4.94 -10.32
C TRP A 81 2.64 4.79 -10.12
N ILE A 82 2.17 4.78 -8.87
CA ILE A 82 0.73 4.69 -8.56
C ILE A 82 -0.03 5.89 -9.14
N VAL A 83 0.49 7.11 -8.95
CA VAL A 83 -0.12 8.33 -9.53
C VAL A 83 -0.12 8.28 -11.06
N TYR A 84 0.98 7.81 -11.65
CA TYR A 84 1.11 7.66 -13.10
C TYR A 84 0.07 6.66 -13.65
N TRP A 85 -0.07 5.50 -13.03
CA TRP A 85 -1.07 4.50 -13.44
C TRP A 85 -2.50 4.99 -13.25
N ASN A 86 -2.80 5.74 -12.18
CA ASN A 86 -4.13 6.35 -12.02
C ASN A 86 -4.46 7.33 -13.14
N LYS A 87 -3.48 8.12 -13.60
CA LYS A 87 -3.65 9.01 -14.75
C LYS A 87 -3.90 8.25 -16.05
N LEU A 88 -3.23 7.11 -16.24
CA LEU A 88 -3.41 6.27 -17.44
C LEU A 88 -4.75 5.54 -17.46
N HIS A 89 -5.16 4.97 -16.33
CA HIS A 89 -6.33 4.09 -16.25
C HIS A 89 -7.62 4.80 -15.84
N GLY A 90 -7.56 6.11 -15.57
CA GLY A 90 -8.75 6.93 -15.36
C GLY A 90 -9.49 6.63 -14.06
N TYR A 91 -8.81 6.15 -13.02
CA TYR A 91 -9.38 6.13 -11.67
C TYR A 91 -9.50 7.57 -11.17
N LYS A 92 -10.56 8.24 -11.65
CA LYS A 92 -10.99 9.53 -11.16
C LYS A 92 -11.50 9.31 -9.74
N TYR A 93 -10.81 9.91 -8.77
CA TYR A 93 -11.46 10.34 -7.54
C TYR A 93 -12.68 11.16 -7.96
N ASN A 94 -13.87 10.60 -7.78
CA ASN A 94 -15.09 11.39 -7.67
C ASN A 94 -15.18 11.94 -6.25
#